data_AF-A0A9D9S9Z8-F1
#
_entry.id   AF-A0A9D9S9Z8-F1
#
_cell.length_a   1.000
_cell.length_b   1.000
_cell.length_c   1.000
_cell.angle_alpha   90.00
_cell.angle_beta   90.00
_cell.angle_gamma   90.00
#
_symmetry.space_group_name_H-M   'P 1'
#
loop_
_entity.id
_entity.type
_entity.pdbx_description
1 polymer ?
#
loop_
_entity_poly.entity_id
_entity_poly.type
_entity_poly.pdbx_seq_one_letter_code
_entity_poly.pdbx_strand_id
1 'polypeptide(L)' 'MTESIDPKTINKPVMRCTSCDREVVHYNTFIAPSNIESVICWQCLARNEKGFNSKSDFSRHGRRGVVPR' A
#
# COMPACT_ATOMS: atom_id res chain seq x y z
N MET A 1 25.80 -7.28 25.11
CA MET A 1 25.80 -7.31 23.64
C MET A 1 24.42 -6.85 23.21
N THR A 2 24.28 -5.65 22.68
CA THR A 2 23.03 -5.17 22.08
C THR A 2 23.05 -5.56 20.62
N GLU A 3 22.34 -6.63 20.28
CA GLU A 3 22.16 -7.07 18.90
C GLU A 3 21.34 -6.00 18.17
N SER A 4 22.02 -5.16 17.40
CA SER A 4 21.39 -4.21 16.49
C SER A 4 20.80 -4.99 15.33
N ILE A 5 19.56 -5.46 15.50
CA ILE A 5 18.78 -6.05 14.41
C ILE A 5 18.49 -4.93 13.42
N ASP A 6 19.24 -4.89 12.33
CA ASP A 6 19.02 -3.95 11.24
C ASP A 6 17.60 -4.18 10.67
N PRO A 7 16.66 -3.23 10.84
CA PRO A 7 15.26 -3.42 10.45
C PRO A 7 15.07 -3.54 8.93
N LYS A 8 16.15 -3.29 8.18
CA LYS A 8 16.23 -3.35 6.71
C LYS A 8 16.21 -4.78 6.17
N THR A 9 16.48 -5.78 7.02
CA THR A 9 16.61 -7.21 6.65
C THR A 9 15.44 -8.07 7.10
N ILE A 10 14.39 -7.46 7.66
CA ILE A 10 13.18 -8.18 8.06
C ILE A 10 12.40 -8.49 6.77
N ASN A 11 12.46 -9.75 6.32
CA ASN A 11 11.59 -10.25 5.26
C ASN A 11 10.14 -10.13 5.74
N LYS A 12 9.48 -9.03 5.35
CA LYS A 12 8.06 -8.83 5.61
C LYS A 12 7.28 -9.87 4.81
N PRO A 13 6.28 -10.54 5.42
CA PRO A 13 5.44 -11.49 4.69
C PRO A 13 4.73 -10.78 3.54
N VAL A 14 4.46 -11.50 2.46
CA VAL A 14 3.64 -10.96 1.37
C VAL A 14 2.22 -10.75 1.92
N MET A 15 1.73 -9.51 1.85
CA MET A 15 0.39 -9.15 2.32
C MET A 15 -0.45 -8.60 1.18
N ARG A 16 -1.77 -8.71 1.31
CA ARG A 16 -2.72 -8.21 0.31
C ARG A 16 -3.14 -6.78 0.65
N CYS A 17 -2.97 -5.87 -0.30
CA CYS A 17 -3.34 -4.46 -0.13
C CYS A 17 -4.87 -4.27 -0.05
N THR A 18 -5.37 -3.58 0.96
CA THR A 18 -6.80 -3.27 1.16
C THR A 18 -7.35 -2.35 0.06
N SER A 19 -6.53 -1.46 -0.50
CA SER A 19 -6.97 -0.48 -1.50
C SER A 19 -7.00 -1.03 -2.93
N CYS A 20 -5.95 -1.74 -3.33
CA CYS A 20 -5.84 -2.25 -4.69
C CYS A 20 -5.83 -3.76 -4.79
N ASP A 21 -6.04 -4.51 -3.70
CA ASP A 21 -6.27 -5.95 -3.72
C ASP A 21 -5.16 -6.76 -4.43
N ARG A 22 -3.91 -6.29 -4.32
CA ARG A 22 -2.71 -6.94 -4.87
C ARG A 22 -1.86 -7.50 -3.74
N GLU A 23 -1.26 -8.65 -3.97
CA GLU A 23 -0.21 -9.21 -3.12
C GLU A 23 1.07 -8.40 -3.29
N VAL A 24 1.62 -7.89 -2.19
CA VAL A 24 2.74 -6.97 -2.19
C VAL A 24 3.73 -7.28 -1.07
N VAL A 25 5.01 -7.09 -1.37
CA VAL A 25 6.12 -7.20 -0.40
C VAL A 25 6.37 -5.85 0.30
N HIS A 26 6.07 -4.75 -0.40
CA HIS A 26 6.26 -3.39 0.09
C HIS A 26 4.93 -2.73 0.42
N TYR A 27 4.63 -2.67 1.72
CA TYR A 27 3.40 -2.10 2.25
C TYR A 27 3.63 -1.42 3.61
N ASN A 28 2.71 -0.52 3.94
CA ASN A 28 2.56 0.07 5.27
C ASN A 28 1.24 -0.42 5.87
N THR A 29 1.25 -0.69 7.17
CA THR A 29 0.07 -1.01 7.98
C THR A 29 -0.39 0.25 8.71
N PHE A 30 -1.64 0.62 8.52
CA PHE A 30 -2.28 1.74 9.20
C PHE A 30 -3.32 1.19 10.18
N ILE A 31 -3.29 1.68 11.41
CA ILE A 31 -4.23 1.28 12.45
C ILE A 31 -5.17 2.46 12.70
N ALA A 32 -6.46 2.26 12.44
CA ALA A 32 -7.49 3.25 12.74
C ALA A 32 -7.78 3.31 14.25
N PRO A 33 -8.40 4.39 14.77
CA PRO A 33 -8.82 4.48 16.18
C PRO A 33 -9.77 3.35 16.61
N SER A 34 -10.49 2.75 15.66
CA SER A 34 -11.34 1.56 15.86
C SER A 34 -10.54 0.25 15.96
N ASN A 35 -9.21 0.32 15.98
CA ASN A 35 -8.30 -0.82 15.96
C ASN A 35 -8.42 -1.69 14.70
N ILE A 36 -8.90 -1.11 13.60
CA ILE A 36 -8.97 -1.77 12.30
C ILE A 36 -7.64 -1.54 11.59
N GLU A 37 -6.95 -2.63 11.28
CA GLU A 37 -5.72 -2.61 10.50
C GLU A 37 -6.02 -2.58 9.01
N SER A 38 -5.34 -1.68 8.29
CA SER A 38 -5.42 -1.58 6.83
C SER A 38 -4.02 -1.65 6.24
N VAL A 39 -3.85 -2.56 5.28
CA VAL A 39 -2.58 -2.78 4.59
C VAL A 39 -2.61 -2.00 3.29
N ILE A 40 -1.73 -1.01 3.14
CA ILE A 40 -1.68 -0.17 1.93
C ILE A 40 -0.31 -0.33 1.28
N CYS A 41 -0.30 -0.75 0.01
CA CYS A 41 0.93 -0.85 -0.76
C CYS A 41 1.50 0.53 -1.09
N TRP A 42 2.82 0.60 -1.26
CA TRP A 42 3.49 1.87 -1.56
C TRP A 42 3.02 2.52 -2.86
N GLN A 43 2.59 1.74 -3.85
CA GLN A 43 2.00 2.30 -5.08
C GLN A 43 0.69 3.05 -4.81
N CYS A 44 -0.16 2.53 -3.92
CA CYS A 44 -1.39 3.23 -3.52
C CYS A 44 -1.07 4.45 -2.66
N LEU A 45 -0.10 4.32 -1.75
CA LEU A 45 0.36 5.44 -0.94
C LEU A 45 0.86 6.60 -1.81
N ALA A 46 1.79 6.32 -2.72
CA ALA A 46 2.37 7.32 -3.62
C ALA A 46 1.32 7.97 -4.54
N ARG A 47 0.27 7.23 -4.94
CA ARG A 47 -0.85 7.81 -5.69
C ARG A 47 -1.67 8.78 -4.85
N ASN A 48 -1.88 8.46 -3.57
CA ASN A 48 -2.61 9.32 -2.65
C ASN A 48 -1.81 10.60 -2.36
N GLU A 49 -0.52 10.46 -2.06
CA GLU A 49 0.39 11.60 -1.80
C GLU A 49 0.51 12.55 -2.99
N LYS A 50 0.54 12.00 -4.22
CA LYS A 50 0.58 12.80 -5.45
C LYS A 50 -0.79 13.37 -5.87
N GLY A 51 -1.86 13.07 -5.12
CA GLY A 51 -3.23 13.46 -5.49
C GLY A 51 -3.72 12.81 -6.80
N PHE A 52 -3.06 11.74 -7.25
CA PHE A 52 -3.37 11.07 -8.53
C PHE A 52 -4.73 10.36 -8.49
N ASN A 53 -5.26 10.10 -7.29
CA ASN A 53 -6.55 9.44 -7.05
C ASN A 53 -7.56 10.33 -6.30
N SER A 54 -7.40 11.67 -6.29
CA SER A 54 -8.33 12.60 -5.63
C SER A 54 -9.74 12.67 -6.26
N LYS A 55 -10.04 11.86 -7.27
CA LYS A 55 -11.42 11.63 -7.74
C LYS A 55 -11.91 10.28 -7.22
N SER A 56 -13.06 10.32 -6.54
CA SER A 56 -13.72 9.18 -5.87
C SER A 56 -14.15 8.03 -6.80
N ASP A 57 -13.98 8.18 -8.11
CA ASP A 57 -14.54 7.30 -9.13
C ASP A 57 -13.52 6.32 -9.73
N PHE A 58 -12.29 6.23 -9.17
CA PHE A 58 -11.31 5.26 -9.63
C PHE A 58 -11.69 3.83 -9.18
N SER A 59 -12.61 3.21 -9.91
CA SER A 59 -12.98 1.80 -9.80
C SER A 59 -12.28 0.97 -10.87
N ARG A 60 -11.91 -0.27 -10.52
CA ARG A 60 -11.22 -1.27 -11.37
C ARG A 60 -11.96 -1.67 -12.65
N HIS A 61 -13.14 -1.10 -12.95
CA HIS A 61 -13.78 -1.22 -14.25
C HIS A 61 -13.11 -0.38 -15.34
N GLY A 62 -12.24 0.57 -14.97
CA GLY A 62 -11.45 1.38 -15.89
C GLY A 62 -10.23 0.68 -16.51
N ARG A 63 -10.26 -0.64 -16.78
CA ARG A 63 -9.17 -1.38 -17.47
C ARG A 63 -8.96 -0.98 -18.95
N ARG A 64 -9.34 0.24 -19.34
CA ARG A 64 -9.01 0.86 -20.63
C ARG A 64 -8.17 2.14 -20.49
N GLY A 65 -7.94 2.63 -19.26
CA GLY A 65 -7.07 3.77 -19.03
C GLY A 65 -5.61 3.35 -19.02
N VAL A 66 -4.87 3.70 -20.07
CA VAL A 66 -3.40 3.58 -20.11
C VAL A 66 -2.82 4.43 -18.97
N VAL A 67 -2.01 3.81 -18.12
CA VAL A 67 -1.16 4.53 -17.16
C VAL A 67 0.05 5.03 -17.97
N PRO A 68 0.21 6.34 -18.21
CA PRO A 68 1.38 6.84 -18.92
C PRO A 68 2.62 6.56 -18.08
N ARG A 69 3.68 6.09 -18.76
CA ARG A 69 4.98 5.74 -18.17
C ARG A 69 5.84 6.99 -18.00
#